data_AF-A0ABD0RFY0-F1
#
_entry.id   AF-A0ABD0RFY0-F1
#
_cell.length_a   1.000
_cell.length_b   1.000
_cell.length_c   1.000
_cell.angle_alpha   90.00
_cell.angle_beta   90.00
_cell.angle_gamma   90.00
#
_symmetry.space_group_name_H-M   'P 1'
#
loop_
_entity.id
_entity.type
_entity.pdbx_description
1 polymer ?
#
loop_
_entity_poly.entity_id
_entity_poly.type
_entity_poly.pdbx_seq_one_letter_code
_entity_poly.pdbx_strand_id
1 'polypeptide(L)' 'VKEQTEWYLGVNRESVYRKDLIRLSPDNGYWTVGRRHGEYHARDSSAYSLSLRVDLQRVGVFVDYEKGLVRFYDV' A
#
# COMPACT_ATOMS: atom_id res chain seq x y z
N VAL A 1 6.09 -7.77 7.31
CA VAL A 1 6.88 -6.55 7.05
C VAL A 1 8.08 -6.43 7.98
N LYS A 2 8.02 -7.02 9.19
CA LYS A 2 9.16 -7.24 10.07
C LYS A 2 10.43 -7.64 9.31
N GLU A 3 11.50 -6.88 9.55
CA GLU A 3 12.86 -7.06 9.01
C GLU A 3 12.97 -6.96 7.48
N GLN A 4 11.90 -6.63 6.76
CA GLN A 4 11.94 -6.41 5.31
C GLN A 4 12.26 -4.95 5.00
N THR A 5 13.28 -4.74 4.17
CA THR A 5 13.72 -3.40 3.74
C THR A 5 12.92 -2.89 2.53
N GLU A 6 12.36 -3.80 1.73
CA GLU A 6 11.48 -3.48 0.60
C GLU A 6 10.24 -4.38 0.59
N TRP A 7 9.06 -3.78 0.51
CA TRP A 7 7.80 -4.49 0.38
C TRP A 7 6.66 -3.56 -0.06
N TYR A 8 5.62 -4.13 -0.64
CA TYR A 8 4.34 -3.48 -0.91
C TYR A 8 3.22 -4.38 -0.40
N LEU A 9 2.18 -3.78 0.17
CA LEU A 9 1.02 -4.47 0.72
C LEU A 9 -0.24 -3.66 0.43
N GLY A 10 -1.33 -4.33 0.09
CA GLY A 10 -2.63 -3.69 -0.07
C GLY A 10 -3.63 -4.55 -0.81
N VAL A 11 -4.58 -3.88 -1.46
CA VAL A 11 -5.65 -4.51 -2.22
C VAL A 11 -5.72 -3.95 -3.64
N ASN A 12 -6.31 -4.72 -4.54
CA ASN A 12 -6.55 -4.34 -5.91
C ASN A 12 -7.96 -4.72 -6.36
N ARG A 13 -8.48 -4.05 -7.39
CA ARG A 13 -9.68 -4.51 -8.07
C ARG A 13 -9.40 -5.87 -8.72
N GLU A 14 -10.41 -6.73 -8.77
CA GLU A 14 -10.26 -8.04 -9.43
C GLU A 14 -9.88 -7.89 -10.91
N SER A 15 -10.48 -6.90 -11.57
CA SER A 15 -10.39 -6.60 -13.00
C SER A 15 -9.10 -5.91 -13.45
N VAL A 16 -8.13 -5.68 -12.55
CA VAL A 16 -6.88 -5.02 -12.94
C VAL A 16 -6.10 -5.86 -13.95
N TYR A 17 -5.43 -5.20 -14.89
CA TYR A 17 -4.46 -5.84 -15.78
C TYR A 17 -3.24 -6.28 -14.95
N ARG A 18 -2.81 -7.54 -15.13
CA ARG A 18 -1.75 -8.18 -14.33
C ARG A 18 -0.51 -8.60 -15.12
N LYS A 19 -0.48 -8.28 -16.42
CA LYS A 19 0.69 -8.53 -17.26
C LYS A 19 1.54 -7.25 -17.30
N ASP A 20 2.82 -7.40 -17.59
CA ASP A 20 3.77 -6.29 -17.71
C ASP A 20 4.02 -5.48 -16.43
N LEU A 21 4.72 -4.35 -16.57
CA LEU A 21 5.07 -3.48 -15.46
C LEU A 21 3.83 -2.76 -14.93
N ILE A 22 3.45 -3.05 -13.69
CA ILE A 22 2.27 -2.47 -13.05
C ILE A 22 2.65 -1.17 -12.34
N ARG A 23 1.98 -0.07 -12.69
CA ARG A 23 2.03 1.17 -11.91
C ARG A 23 1.00 1.08 -10.78
N LEU A 24 1.47 0.94 -9.54
CA LEU A 24 0.64 0.98 -8.35
C LEU A 24 0.08 2.40 -8.13
N SER A 25 -1.20 2.58 -8.43
CA SER A 25 -1.99 3.78 -8.12
C SER A 25 -3.49 3.45 -8.04
N PRO A 26 -4.29 4.28 -7.35
CA PRO A 26 -5.74 4.09 -7.28
C PRO A 26 -6.42 4.14 -8.65
N ASP A 27 -5.91 4.97 -9.57
CA ASP A 27 -6.39 5.07 -10.96
C ASP A 27 -6.29 3.73 -11.72
N ASN A 28 -5.27 2.93 -11.40
CA ASN A 28 -5.07 1.60 -11.96
C ASN A 28 -5.75 0.50 -11.13
N GLY A 29 -6.54 0.87 -10.11
CA GLY A 29 -7.26 -0.06 -9.25
C GLY A 29 -6.42 -0.69 -8.15
N TYR A 30 -5.34 -0.04 -7.71
CA TYR A 30 -4.47 -0.51 -6.63
C TYR A 30 -4.45 0.47 -5.46
N TRP A 31 -4.67 -0.03 -4.23
CA TRP A 31 -4.52 0.73 -3.00
C TRP A 31 -3.47 0.02 -2.15
N THR A 32 -2.26 0.57 -2.10
CA THR A 32 -1.11 -0.09 -1.48
C THR A 32 -0.26 0.89 -0.67
N VAL A 33 0.30 0.39 0.43
CA VAL A 33 1.40 1.00 1.17
C VAL A 33 2.63 0.14 1.03
N GLY A 34 3.81 0.71 1.25
CA GLY A 34 5.05 -0.03 1.14
C GLY A 34 6.21 0.62 1.85
N ARG A 35 7.34 -0.09 1.84
CA ARG A 35 8.67 0.41 2.19
C ARG A 35 9.59 0.22 0.99
N ARG A 36 10.35 1.24 0.61
CA ARG A 36 11.38 1.16 -0.43
C ARG A 36 12.42 2.24 -0.18
N HIS A 37 13.69 1.93 -0.41
CA HIS A 37 14.79 2.88 -0.18
C HIS A 37 14.80 3.48 1.24
N GLY A 38 14.37 2.70 2.25
CA GLY A 38 14.32 3.15 3.64
C GLY A 38 13.08 3.97 4.01
N GLU A 39 12.25 4.37 3.04
CA GLU A 39 11.06 5.19 3.28
C GLU A 39 9.76 4.39 3.16
N TYR A 40 8.81 4.70 4.05
CA TYR A 40 7.44 4.24 3.92
C TYR A 40 6.67 5.15 2.97
N HIS A 41 5.75 4.60 2.19
CA HIS A 41 4.99 5.37 1.22
C HIS A 41 3.57 4.83 1.04
N ALA A 42 2.64 5.73 0.78
CA ALA A 42 1.32 5.40 0.24
C ALA A 42 1.32 5.65 -1.26
N ARG A 43 0.88 4.64 -2.03
CA ARG A 43 0.81 4.73 -3.49
C ARG A 43 -0.52 5.35 -3.89
N ASP A 44 -0.57 6.68 -3.86
CA ASP A 44 -1.64 7.50 -4.44
C ASP A 44 -1.25 7.97 -5.86
N SER A 45 -2.15 8.69 -6.54
CA SER A 45 -1.91 9.42 -7.79
C SER A 45 -0.63 10.26 -7.74
N SER A 46 -0.41 10.96 -6.62
CA SER A 46 0.89 11.49 -6.18
C SER A 46 1.42 10.66 -5.01
N ALA A 47 2.39 9.78 -5.23
CA ALA A 47 3.01 9.04 -4.14
C ALA A 47 3.61 10.00 -3.09
N TYR A 48 3.24 9.85 -1.84
CA TYR A 48 3.79 10.63 -0.73
C TYR A 48 4.43 9.72 0.31
N SER A 49 5.56 10.18 0.85
CA SER A 49 6.29 9.50 1.91
C SER A 49 5.52 9.61 3.23
N LEU A 50 5.47 8.51 3.98
CA LEU A 50 4.86 8.42 5.28
C LEU A 50 5.95 8.53 6.35
N SER A 51 5.86 9.51 7.23
CA SER A 51 6.72 9.59 8.40
C SER A 51 6.14 8.74 9.53
N LEU A 52 6.73 7.57 9.75
CA LEU A 52 6.39 6.71 10.88
C LEU A 52 7.41 6.89 12.00
N ARG A 53 6.92 6.88 13.25
CA ARG A 53 7.77 7.04 14.45
C ARG A 53 8.50 5.75 14.82
N VAL A 54 7.97 4.62 14.39
CA VAL A 54 8.49 3.28 14.69
C VAL A 54 8.52 2.44 13.41
N ASP A 55 9.42 1.46 13.38
CA ASP A 55 9.51 0.53 12.26
C ASP A 55 8.41 -0.51 12.34
N LEU A 56 7.59 -0.59 11.28
CA LEU A 56 6.42 -1.48 11.22
C LEU A 56 6.85 -2.94 11.27
N GLN A 57 6.26 -3.70 12.20
CA GLN A 57 6.47 -5.15 12.31
C GLN A 57 5.36 -5.93 11.61
N ARG A 58 4.14 -5.41 11.71
CA ARG A 58 2.92 -5.95 11.12
C ARG A 58 2.08 -4.80 10.58
N VAL A 59 1.36 -5.05 9.50
CA VAL A 59 0.41 -4.09 8.93
C VAL A 59 -0.94 -4.78 8.80
N GLY A 60 -1.96 -4.19 9.40
CA GLY A 60 -3.36 -4.56 9.20
C GLY A 60 -3.92 -3.83 7.98
N VAL A 61 -4.72 -4.53 7.18
CA VAL A 61 -5.45 -3.97 6.05
C VAL A 61 -6.94 -4.16 6.30
N PHE A 62 -7.70 -3.06 6.26
CA PHE A 62 -9.15 -3.06 6.44
C PHE A 62 -9.84 -2.47 5.22
N VAL A 63 -10.89 -3.13 4.74
CA VAL A 63 -11.69 -2.67 3.59
C VAL A 63 -13.14 -2.48 4.02
N ASP A 64 -13.66 -1.28 3.81
CA ASP A 64 -15.07 -0.92 3.93
C ASP A 64 -15.61 -0.71 2.51
N TYR A 65 -16.21 -1.76 1.94
CA TYR A 65 -16.70 -1.73 0.55
C TYR A 65 -17.83 -0.73 0.36
N GLU A 66 -18.78 -0.67 1.30
CA GLU A 66 -19.93 0.23 1.25
C GLU A 66 -19.50 1.70 1.28
N LYS A 67 -18.46 2.04 2.05
CA LYS A 67 -17.91 3.39 2.12
C LYS A 67 -16.78 3.66 1.13
N GLY A 68 -16.41 2.67 0.30
CA GLY A 68 -15.35 2.80 -0.70
C GLY A 68 -13.98 3.11 -0.09
N LEU A 69 -13.64 2.50 1.05
CA LEU A 69 -12.45 2.88 1.82
C LEU A 69 -11.53 1.70 2.13
N VAL A 70 -10.22 1.95 2.00
CA VAL A 70 -9.16 1.06 2.44
C VAL A 70 -8.35 1.78 3.52
N ARG A 71 -8.11 1.12 4.65
CA ARG A 71 -7.30 1.66 5.76
C ARG A 71 -6.17 0.71 6.10
N PHE A 72 -5.04 1.30 6.52
CA PHE A 72 -3.83 0.60 6.93
C PHE A 72 -3.49 0.96 8.37
N TYR A 73 -3.07 -0.02 9.15
CA TYR A 73 -2.78 0.14 10.58
C TYR A 73 -1.47 -0.55 10.97
N ASP A 74 -0.74 0.05 11.90
CA ASP A 74 0.29 -0.64 12.68
C ASP A 74 -0.39 -1.54 13.73
N VAL A 75 0.04 -2.80 13.84
CA VAL A 75 -0.62 -3.85 14.66
C VAL A 75 0.35 -4.46 15.67
#